data_AF-A0A3M1G6G2-F1
#
_entry.id   AF-A0A3M1G6G2-F1
#
_cell.length_a   1.000
_cell.length_b   1.000
_cell.length_c   1.000
_cell.angle_alpha   90.00
_cell.angle_beta   90.00
_cell.angle_gamma   90.00
#
_symmetry.space_group_name_H-M   'P 1'
#
loop_
_entity.id
_entity.type
_entity.pdbx_description
1 polymer ?
#
loop_
_entity_poly.entity_id
_entity_poly.type
_entity_poly.pdbx_seq_one_letter_code
_entity_poly.pdbx_strand_id
1 'polypeptide(L)'
;MGKNIKNLTSVLLKLLISSGVLYLVIKKAGLQSLSEHLKRVNLYYFFFGSFLYVLSIYVSSIRWKKLLWNQTDISVGYLFKVYITGSFFSTVLPGIIGGDALRIYYLHKKGINLSEAAGSTFLDRYTGYMGLLATALVGTVLGSVHWKVTGIILFLTVVFFLATVVVLRFRFGRRLLKLEGFYNYFREFFN
;
A
#
# COMPACT_ATOMS: atom_id res chain seq x y z
N MET A 1 -5.96 5.02 -34.39
CA MET A 1 -7.09 5.51 -33.56
C MET A 1 -7.76 4.47 -32.64
N GLY A 2 -7.53 3.15 -32.76
CA GLY A 2 -8.25 2.13 -31.97
C GLY A 2 -7.79 1.86 -30.52
N LYS A 3 -6.67 2.42 -30.05
CA LYS A 3 -6.12 2.14 -28.70
C LYS A 3 -6.84 2.90 -27.56
N ASN A 4 -7.39 4.09 -27.86
CA ASN A 4 -8.09 4.92 -26.86
C ASN A 4 -9.52 4.43 -26.56
N ILE A 5 -10.21 3.82 -27.53
CA ILE A 5 -11.61 3.35 -27.38
C ILE A 5 -11.70 2.13 -26.43
N LYS A 6 -10.71 1.24 -26.44
CA LYS A 6 -10.62 0.10 -25.49
C LYS A 6 -10.44 0.56 -24.04
N ASN A 7 -9.78 1.69 -23.81
CA ASN A 7 -9.61 2.25 -22.46
C ASN A 7 -10.89 2.94 -21.99
N LEU A 8 -11.58 3.68 -22.87
CA LEU A 8 -12.81 4.38 -22.51
C LEU A 8 -13.95 3.41 -22.15
N THR A 9 -14.13 2.34 -22.92
CA THR A 9 -15.11 1.28 -22.62
C THR A 9 -14.82 0.58 -21.29
N SER A 10 -13.55 0.27 -20.99
CA SER A 10 -13.14 -0.28 -19.69
C SER A 10 -13.44 0.67 -18.52
N VAL A 11 -13.18 1.97 -18.69
CA VAL A 11 -13.48 2.99 -17.68
C VAL A 11 -14.98 3.14 -17.46
N LEU A 12 -15.77 3.21 -18.54
CA LEU A 12 -17.24 3.28 -18.46
C LEU A 12 -17.83 2.05 -17.78
N LEU A 13 -17.36 0.85 -18.12
CA LEU A 13 -17.80 -0.38 -17.48
C LEU A 13 -17.48 -0.38 -15.97
N LYS A 14 -16.25 0.02 -15.58
CA LYS A 14 -15.85 0.15 -14.17
C LYS A 14 -16.70 1.17 -13.43
N LEU A 15 -16.98 2.32 -14.04
CA LEU A 15 -17.85 3.34 -13.48
C LEU A 15 -19.27 2.80 -13.28
N LEU A 16 -19.83 2.13 -14.27
CA LEU A 16 -21.18 1.58 -14.23
C LEU A 16 -21.31 0.49 -13.15
N ILE A 17 -20.31 -0.40 -13.05
CA ILE A 17 -20.23 -1.41 -11.98
C ILE A 17 -20.09 -0.75 -10.61
N SER A 18 -19.15 0.18 -10.43
CA SER A 18 -18.95 0.90 -9.16
C SER A 18 -20.20 1.67 -8.72
N SER A 19 -20.84 2.40 -9.64
CA SER A 19 -22.07 3.13 -9.37
C SER A 19 -23.25 2.19 -9.07
N GLY A 20 -23.35 1.06 -9.78
CA GLY A 20 -24.36 0.04 -9.52
C GLY A 20 -24.21 -0.59 -8.13
N VAL A 21 -22.99 -0.97 -7.74
CA VAL A 21 -22.69 -1.47 -6.40
C VAL A 21 -22.99 -0.40 -5.34
N LEU A 22 -22.55 0.85 -5.56
CA LEU A 22 -22.82 1.95 -4.64
C LEU A 22 -24.32 2.18 -4.45
N TYR A 23 -25.09 2.15 -5.54
CA TYR A 23 -26.54 2.25 -5.50
C TYR A 23 -27.18 1.11 -4.70
N LEU A 24 -26.75 -0.14 -4.93
CA LEU A 24 -27.25 -1.30 -4.17
C LEU A 24 -26.92 -1.18 -2.67
N VAL A 25 -25.72 -0.71 -2.33
CA VAL A 25 -25.31 -0.48 -0.94
C VAL A 25 -26.17 0.60 -0.30
N ILE A 26 -26.37 1.74 -0.96
CA ILE A 26 -27.20 2.84 -0.44
C ILE A 26 -28.66 2.41 -0.31
N LYS A 27 -29.19 1.68 -1.30
CA LYS A 27 -30.56 1.16 -1.27
C LYS A 27 -30.76 0.18 -0.11
N LYS A 28 -29.79 -0.70 0.15
CA LYS A 28 -29.85 -1.68 1.24
C LYS A 28 -29.60 -1.05 2.61
N ALA A 29 -28.77 0.00 2.68
CA ALA A 29 -28.51 0.75 3.91
C ALA A 29 -29.65 1.71 4.29
N GLY A 30 -30.45 2.16 3.31
CA GLY A 30 -31.52 3.14 3.50
C GLY A 30 -30.97 4.58 3.59
N LEU A 31 -31.40 5.45 2.67
CA LEU A 31 -30.99 6.86 2.66
C LEU A 31 -31.36 7.61 3.95
N GLN A 32 -32.49 7.26 4.55
CA GLN A 32 -32.97 7.86 5.78
C GLN A 32 -32.11 7.45 6.97
N SER A 33 -31.81 6.15 7.10
CA SER A 33 -30.89 5.65 8.11
C SER A 33 -29.50 6.27 7.94
N LEU A 34 -28.98 6.42 6.72
CA LEU A 34 -27.70 7.09 6.48
C LEU A 34 -27.69 8.54 7.01
N SER A 35 -28.74 9.33 6.71
CA SER A 35 -28.88 10.71 7.18
C SER A 35 -28.94 10.82 8.70
N GLU A 36 -29.69 9.93 9.35
CA GLU A 36 -29.79 9.89 10.81
C GLU A 36 -28.46 9.54 11.48
N HIS A 37 -27.70 8.60 10.91
CA HIS A 37 -26.37 8.25 11.43
C HIS A 37 -25.37 9.39 11.23
N LEU A 38 -25.38 10.06 10.08
CA LEU A 38 -24.51 11.22 9.81
C LEU A 38 -24.76 12.37 10.79
N LYS A 39 -26.03 12.64 11.14
CA LYS A 39 -26.39 13.66 12.14
C LYS A 39 -25.94 13.31 13.57
N ARG A 40 -25.77 12.02 13.86
CA ARG A 40 -25.33 11.52 15.17
C ARG A 40 -23.82 11.25 15.23
N VAL A 41 -23.08 11.56 14.17
CA VAL A 41 -21.61 11.41 14.18
C VAL A 41 -21.04 12.27 15.29
N ASN A 42 -20.34 11.63 16.21
CA ASN A 42 -19.61 12.33 17.23
C ASN A 42 -18.29 12.87 16.63
N LEU A 43 -18.21 14.20 16.52
CA LEU A 43 -17.07 14.90 15.94
C LEU A 43 -15.75 14.58 16.65
N TYR A 44 -15.78 14.28 17.95
CA TYR A 44 -14.58 13.88 18.70
C TYR A 44 -13.96 12.62 18.11
N TYR A 45 -14.75 11.54 17.94
CA TYR A 45 -14.25 10.30 17.34
C TYR A 45 -13.83 10.49 15.88
N PHE A 46 -14.52 11.35 15.13
CA PHE A 46 -14.15 11.68 13.76
C PHE A 46 -12.76 12.34 13.67
N PHE A 47 -12.53 13.41 14.44
CA PHE A 47 -11.24 14.10 14.45
C PHE A 47 -10.14 13.24 15.06
N PHE A 48 -10.45 12.47 16.11
CA PHE A 48 -9.49 11.56 16.73
C PHE A 48 -9.06 10.44 15.76
N GLY A 49 -10.01 9.82 15.07
CA GLY A 49 -9.70 8.81 14.04
C GLY A 49 -8.91 9.41 12.88
N SER A 50 -9.27 10.62 12.43
CA SER A 50 -8.53 11.35 11.40
C SER A 50 -7.10 11.67 11.83
N PHE A 51 -6.91 12.09 13.07
CA PHE A 51 -5.60 12.34 13.65
C PHE A 51 -4.75 11.05 13.71
N LEU A 52 -5.31 9.95 14.20
CA LEU A 52 -4.64 8.65 14.22
C LEU A 52 -4.24 8.19 12.82
N TYR A 53 -5.09 8.42 11.82
CA TYR A 53 -4.76 8.12 10.42
C TYR A 53 -3.58 8.94 9.92
N VAL A 54 -3.57 10.26 10.14
CA VAL A 54 -2.44 11.13 9.75
C VAL A 54 -1.17 10.73 10.50
N LEU A 55 -1.27 10.41 11.79
CA LEU A 55 -0.16 9.92 12.60
C LEU A 55 0.40 8.60 12.05
N SER A 56 -0.46 7.68 11.60
CA SER A 56 -0.04 6.42 10.98
C SER A 56 0.77 6.66 9.69
N ILE A 57 0.39 7.67 8.89
CA ILE A 57 1.15 8.07 7.69
C ILE A 57 2.50 8.67 8.09
N TYR A 58 2.54 9.47 9.14
CA TYR A 58 3.78 10.05 9.64
C TYR A 58 4.76 8.97 10.14
N VAL A 59 4.29 8.02 10.95
CA VAL A 59 5.07 6.87 11.39
C VAL A 59 5.57 6.04 10.19
N SER A 60 4.71 5.82 9.19
CA SER A 60 5.11 5.13 7.96
C SER A 60 6.21 5.87 7.20
N SER A 61 6.20 7.21 7.24
CA SER A 61 7.22 8.05 6.62
C SER A 61 8.57 7.98 7.35
N ILE A 62 8.55 7.90 8.69
CA ILE A 62 9.75 7.64 9.50
C ILE A 62 10.32 6.26 9.18
N ARG A 63 9.46 5.24 9.10
CA ARG A 63 9.87 3.88 8.70
C ARG A 63 10.51 3.89 7.32
N TRP A 64 9.90 4.56 6.36
CA TRP A 64 10.44 4.65 5.00
C TRP A 64 11.78 5.39 4.93
N LYS A 65 11.99 6.43 5.77
CA LYS A 65 13.31 7.08 5.92
C LYS A 65 14.40 6.09 6.31
N LYS A 66 14.11 5.14 7.20
CA LYS A 66 15.07 4.10 7.61
C LYS A 66 15.44 3.15 6.46
N LEU A 67 14.52 2.92 5.52
CA LEU A 67 14.77 2.10 4.33
C LEU A 67 15.63 2.83 3.29
N LEU A 68 15.67 4.17 3.34
CA LEU A 68 16.58 5.02 2.57
C LEU A 68 17.87 5.30 3.38
N TRP A 69 18.48 4.23 3.90
CA TRP A 69 19.57 4.26 4.87
C TRP A 69 20.82 5.01 4.39
N ASN A 70 21.10 4.97 3.08
CA ASN A 70 22.23 5.64 2.43
C ASN A 70 21.91 7.08 1.97
N GLN A 71 20.68 7.57 2.17
CA GLN A 71 20.25 8.91 1.74
C GLN A 71 20.00 9.82 2.95
N THR A 72 21.04 10.48 3.47
CA THR A 72 20.94 11.35 4.66
C THR A 72 20.17 12.64 4.40
N ASP A 73 20.30 13.21 3.20
CA ASP A 73 19.86 14.58 2.88
C ASP A 73 18.34 14.75 2.78
N ILE A 74 17.58 13.65 2.76
CA ILE A 74 16.13 13.68 2.64
C ILE A 74 15.47 13.74 4.00
N SER A 75 14.80 14.84 4.32
CA SER A 75 14.08 14.96 5.58
C SER A 75 12.82 14.07 5.65
N VAL A 76 12.45 13.65 6.86
CA VAL A 76 11.18 12.94 7.11
C VAL A 76 9.98 13.78 6.66
N GLY A 77 10.04 15.11 6.83
CA GLY A 77 8.98 16.01 6.38
C GLY A 77 8.76 15.99 4.86
N TYR A 78 9.83 15.84 4.07
CA TYR A 78 9.70 15.64 2.62
C TYR A 78 9.04 14.29 2.31
N LEU A 79 9.52 13.21 2.93
CA LEU A 79 8.95 11.87 2.74
C LEU A 79 7.48 11.82 3.13
N PHE A 80 7.08 12.50 4.20
CA PHE A 80 5.69 12.62 4.63
C PHE A 80 4.79 13.26 3.58
N LYS A 81 5.23 14.37 2.96
CA LYS A 81 4.50 15.00 1.85
C LYS A 81 4.36 14.06 0.64
N VAL A 82 5.44 13.35 0.31
CA VAL A 82 5.44 12.36 -0.78
C VAL A 82 4.51 11.19 -0.44
N TYR A 83 4.49 10.73 0.81
CA TYR A 83 3.64 9.63 1.27
C TYR A 83 2.16 10.01 1.22
N ILE A 84 1.78 11.19 1.72
CA ILE A 84 0.39 11.69 1.61
C ILE A 84 -0.04 11.76 0.15
N THR A 85 0.80 12.33 -0.72
CA THR A 85 0.52 12.43 -2.15
C THR A 85 0.33 11.05 -2.76
N GLY A 86 1.25 10.11 -2.50
CA GLY A 86 1.16 8.73 -2.96
C GLY A 86 -0.11 8.02 -2.46
N SER A 87 -0.48 8.22 -1.19
CA SER A 87 -1.69 7.65 -0.60
C SER A 87 -2.96 8.20 -1.27
N PHE A 88 -3.02 9.51 -1.52
CA PHE A 88 -4.14 10.13 -2.23
C PHE A 88 -4.33 9.49 -3.62
N PHE A 89 -3.26 9.40 -4.41
CA PHE A 89 -3.34 8.82 -5.75
C PHE A 89 -3.59 7.30 -5.73
N SER A 90 -3.15 6.59 -4.69
CA SER A 90 -3.48 5.16 -4.52
C SER A 90 -4.98 4.92 -4.31
N THR A 91 -5.68 5.87 -3.66
CA THR A 91 -7.12 5.77 -3.39
C THR A 91 -7.96 6.30 -4.56
N VAL A 92 -7.50 7.36 -5.24
CA VAL A 92 -8.27 8.03 -6.29
C VAL A 92 -8.08 7.38 -7.66
N LEU A 93 -6.86 6.91 -7.99
CA LEU A 93 -6.61 6.35 -9.31
C LEU A 93 -7.05 4.88 -9.39
N PRO A 94 -7.79 4.49 -10.44
CA PRO A 94 -8.08 3.08 -10.70
C PRO A 94 -6.81 2.36 -11.18
N GLY A 95 -6.02 1.85 -10.23
CA GLY A 95 -4.85 1.01 -10.48
C GLY A 95 -3.88 0.96 -9.30
N ILE A 96 -3.46 -0.25 -8.92
CA ILE A 96 -2.59 -0.55 -7.76
C ILE A 96 -1.21 0.17 -7.82
N ILE A 97 -0.82 0.66 -9.00
CA ILE A 97 0.53 1.14 -9.32
C ILE A 97 0.64 2.68 -9.21
N GLY A 98 -0.46 3.43 -9.25
CA GLY A 98 -0.43 4.89 -9.42
C GLY A 98 0.28 5.65 -8.30
N GLY A 99 -0.08 5.39 -7.05
CA GLY A 99 0.52 6.10 -5.91
C GLY A 99 1.99 5.74 -5.64
N ASP A 100 2.36 4.48 -5.85
CA ASP A 100 3.76 4.03 -5.71
C ASP A 100 4.65 4.58 -6.81
N ALA A 101 4.17 4.62 -8.05
CA ALA A 101 4.90 5.22 -9.16
C ALA A 101 5.23 6.69 -8.87
N LEU A 102 4.30 7.42 -8.23
CA LEU A 102 4.56 8.78 -7.78
C LEU A 102 5.59 8.87 -6.67
N ARG A 103 5.54 7.98 -5.66
CA ARG A 103 6.56 7.93 -4.60
C ARG A 103 7.95 7.72 -5.18
N ILE A 104 8.09 6.74 -6.08
CA ILE A 104 9.34 6.43 -6.78
C ILE A 104 9.79 7.62 -7.64
N TYR A 105 8.87 8.24 -8.39
CA TYR A 105 9.14 9.40 -9.23
C TYR A 105 9.65 10.60 -8.42
N TYR A 106 9.02 10.91 -7.28
CA TYR A 106 9.44 12.04 -6.45
C TYR A 106 10.80 11.80 -5.79
N LEU A 107 11.07 10.58 -5.32
CA LEU A 107 12.41 10.22 -4.83
C LEU A 107 13.46 10.35 -5.94
N HIS A 108 13.15 9.86 -7.14
CA HIS A 108 14.07 9.95 -8.27
C HIS A 108 14.34 11.41 -8.68
N LYS A 109 13.29 12.24 -8.71
CA LYS A 109 13.39 13.68 -8.95
C LYS A 109 14.25 14.39 -7.88
N LYS A 110 14.32 13.83 -6.67
CA LYS A 110 15.15 14.35 -5.58
C LYS A 110 16.62 13.91 -5.66
N GLY A 111 16.99 13.14 -6.68
CA GLY A 111 18.36 12.69 -6.95
C GLY A 111 18.63 11.23 -6.58
N ILE A 112 17.65 10.50 -6.06
CA ILE A 112 17.85 9.08 -5.72
C ILE A 112 17.84 8.23 -6.99
N ASN A 113 18.71 7.23 -7.05
CA ASN A 113 18.70 6.27 -8.14
C ASN A 113 17.34 5.56 -8.25
N LEU A 114 16.82 5.42 -9.48
CA LEU A 114 15.49 4.85 -9.71
C LEU A 114 15.31 3.46 -9.06
N SER A 115 16.35 2.64 -9.13
CA SER A 115 16.37 1.30 -8.53
C SER A 115 16.26 1.31 -7.01
N GLU A 116 16.91 2.27 -6.36
CA GLU A 116 16.89 2.44 -4.90
C GLU A 116 15.54 3.02 -4.44
N ALA A 117 15.00 3.98 -5.20
CA ALA A 117 13.65 4.50 -4.97
C ALA A 117 12.58 3.41 -5.09
N ALA A 118 12.69 2.54 -6.10
CA ALA A 118 11.81 1.39 -6.28
C ALA A 118 12.01 0.34 -5.18
N GLY A 119 13.26 0.01 -4.84
CA GLY A 119 13.62 -0.95 -3.80
C GLY A 119 13.11 -0.55 -2.42
N SER A 120 13.35 0.70 -2.02
CA SER A 120 12.88 1.23 -0.73
C SER A 120 11.35 1.31 -0.64
N THR A 121 10.66 1.67 -1.73
CA THR A 121 9.19 1.67 -1.79
C THR A 121 8.63 0.25 -1.69
N PHE A 122 9.26 -0.72 -2.35
CA PHE A 122 8.89 -2.13 -2.24
C PHE A 122 9.10 -2.65 -0.81
N LEU A 123 10.27 -2.38 -0.20
CA LEU A 123 10.54 -2.80 1.17
C LEU A 123 9.57 -2.16 2.15
N ASP A 124 9.14 -0.92 1.94
CA ASP A 124 8.13 -0.28 2.77
C ASP A 124 6.79 -1.03 2.72
N ARG A 125 6.33 -1.41 1.51
CA ARG A 125 5.13 -2.24 1.35
C ARG A 125 5.30 -3.62 1.97
N TYR A 126 6.45 -4.26 1.73
CA TYR A 126 6.77 -5.57 2.28
C TYR A 126 6.71 -5.55 3.80
N THR A 127 7.34 -4.56 4.43
CA THR A 127 7.32 -4.37 5.89
C THR A 127 5.89 -4.14 6.41
N GLY A 128 5.08 -3.38 5.67
CA GLY A 128 3.66 -3.21 5.96
C GLY A 128 2.87 -4.52 5.95
N TYR A 129 3.07 -5.36 4.93
CA TYR A 129 2.42 -6.67 4.83
C TYR A 129 2.89 -7.64 5.92
N MET A 130 4.18 -7.63 6.27
CA MET A 130 4.68 -8.41 7.40
C MET A 130 4.03 -7.98 8.72
N GLY A 131 3.90 -6.68 8.94
CA GLY A 131 3.18 -6.15 10.10
C GLY A 131 1.72 -6.60 10.13
N LEU A 132 1.04 -6.59 8.98
CA LEU A 132 -0.35 -7.05 8.85
C LEU A 132 -0.50 -8.55 9.15
N LEU A 133 0.40 -9.39 8.64
CA LEU A 133 0.39 -10.83 8.91
C LEU A 133 0.70 -11.12 10.38
N ALA A 134 1.66 -10.41 10.97
CA ALA A 134 2.01 -10.53 12.38
C ALA A 134 0.83 -10.13 13.29
N THR A 135 0.17 -9.00 13.02
CA THR A 135 -1.00 -8.58 13.80
C THR A 135 -2.19 -9.52 13.61
N ALA A 136 -2.39 -10.06 12.40
CA ALA A 136 -3.41 -11.07 12.15
C ALA A 136 -3.16 -12.35 12.96
N LEU A 137 -1.91 -12.84 13.00
CA LEU A 137 -1.52 -14.01 13.80
C LEU A 137 -1.75 -13.77 15.29
N VAL A 138 -1.25 -12.65 15.82
CA VAL A 138 -1.48 -12.28 17.23
C VAL A 138 -2.98 -12.20 17.54
N GLY A 139 -3.75 -11.59 16.65
CA GLY A 139 -5.20 -11.52 16.76
C GLY A 139 -5.88 -12.89 16.81
N THR A 140 -5.41 -13.87 16.03
CA THR A 140 -5.97 -15.23 16.08
C THR A 140 -5.67 -15.96 17.39
N VAL A 141 -4.47 -15.75 17.95
CA VAL A 141 -4.06 -16.37 19.21
C VAL A 141 -4.81 -15.77 20.39
N LEU A 142 -4.92 -14.44 20.45
CA LEU A 142 -5.58 -13.75 21.56
C LEU A 142 -7.12 -13.77 21.46
N GLY A 143 -7.65 -13.75 20.24
CA GLY A 143 -9.09 -13.60 19.98
C GLY A 143 -9.92 -14.89 20.04
N SER A 144 -9.32 -16.03 20.41
CA SER A 144 -10.00 -17.35 20.42
C SER A 144 -10.70 -17.65 19.09
N VAL A 145 -10.04 -17.34 17.99
CA VAL A 145 -10.59 -17.48 16.64
C VAL A 145 -10.62 -18.96 16.23
N HIS A 146 -11.62 -19.36 15.45
CA HIS A 146 -11.73 -20.71 14.90
C HIS A 146 -10.42 -21.19 14.25
N TRP A 147 -9.99 -22.41 14.61
CA TRP A 147 -8.75 -23.05 14.13
C TRP A 147 -8.56 -23.03 12.60
N LYS A 148 -9.66 -23.10 11.84
CA LYS A 148 -9.62 -23.01 10.38
C LYS A 148 -9.07 -21.67 9.89
N VAL A 149 -9.46 -20.56 10.53
CA VAL A 149 -9.00 -19.21 10.17
C VAL A 149 -7.52 -19.04 10.53
N THR A 150 -7.11 -19.53 11.70
CA THR A 150 -5.71 -19.54 12.13
C THR A 150 -4.83 -20.33 11.14
N GLY A 151 -5.29 -21.51 10.72
CA GLY A 151 -4.61 -22.33 9.72
C GLY A 151 -4.45 -21.63 8.36
N ILE A 152 -5.48 -20.91 7.91
CA ILE A 152 -5.40 -20.12 6.66
C ILE A 152 -4.38 -18.98 6.79
N ILE A 153 -4.40 -18.23 7.89
CA ILE A 153 -3.46 -17.11 8.10
C ILE A 153 -2.01 -17.62 8.19
N LEU A 154 -1.78 -18.73 8.90
CA LEU A 154 -0.48 -19.38 8.94
C LEU A 154 -0.02 -19.83 7.55
N PHE A 155 -0.89 -20.49 6.79
CA PHE A 155 -0.60 -20.92 5.43
C PHE A 155 -0.22 -19.72 4.54
N LEU A 156 -1.02 -18.66 4.55
CA LEU A 156 -0.73 -17.43 3.80
C LEU A 156 0.60 -16.80 4.21
N THR A 157 0.93 -16.83 5.50
CA THR A 157 2.20 -16.31 6.01
C THR A 157 3.38 -17.13 5.49
N VAL A 158 3.30 -18.46 5.57
CA VAL A 158 4.34 -19.36 5.05
C VAL A 158 4.51 -19.19 3.54
N VAL A 159 3.42 -19.14 2.79
CA VAL A 159 3.45 -18.91 1.33
C VAL A 159 4.08 -17.55 1.01
N PHE A 160 3.74 -16.49 1.74
CA PHE A 160 4.32 -15.16 1.54
C PHE A 160 5.84 -15.15 1.78
N PHE A 161 6.30 -15.80 2.86
CA PHE A 161 7.73 -15.94 3.14
C PHE A 161 8.44 -16.78 2.07
N LEU A 162 7.88 -17.92 1.68
CA LEU A 162 8.44 -18.78 0.63
C LEU A 162 8.53 -18.05 -0.71
N ALA A 163 7.47 -17.34 -1.11
CA ALA A 163 7.46 -16.53 -2.32
C ALA A 163 8.57 -15.48 -2.29
N THR A 164 8.79 -14.83 -1.14
CA THR A 164 9.87 -13.85 -0.97
C THR A 164 11.25 -14.47 -1.11
N VAL A 165 11.49 -15.60 -0.44
CA VAL A 165 12.76 -16.34 -0.54
C VAL A 165 13.00 -16.79 -1.98
N VAL A 166 11.98 -17.31 -2.67
CA VAL A 166 12.07 -17.73 -4.07
C VAL A 166 12.42 -16.53 -4.95
N VAL A 167 11.71 -15.40 -4.83
CA VAL A 167 11.96 -14.21 -5.65
C VAL A 167 13.38 -13.67 -5.44
N LEU A 168 13.86 -13.62 -4.20
CA LEU A 168 15.23 -13.16 -3.90
C LEU A 168 16.30 -14.17 -4.36
N ARG A 169 16.07 -15.48 -4.17
CA ARG A 169 17.07 -16.54 -4.43
C ARG A 169 17.14 -16.95 -5.90
N PHE A 170 16.00 -17.09 -6.58
CA PHE A 170 15.95 -17.55 -7.97
C PHE A 170 16.42 -16.49 -8.98
N ARG A 171 16.81 -15.28 -8.54
CA ARG A 171 17.46 -14.26 -9.38
C ARG A 171 16.73 -14.03 -10.71
N PHE A 172 15.39 -14.19 -10.72
CA PHE A 172 14.59 -14.22 -11.94
C PHE A 172 14.76 -12.92 -12.76
N GLY A 173 15.15 -11.82 -12.09
CA GLY A 173 15.42 -10.52 -12.71
C GLY A 173 16.85 -10.26 -13.18
N ARG A 174 17.86 -11.11 -12.90
CA ARG A 174 19.25 -10.86 -13.36
C ARG A 174 19.42 -10.89 -14.89
N ARG A 175 18.51 -11.56 -15.61
CA ARG A 175 18.50 -11.54 -17.08
C ARG A 175 17.96 -10.23 -17.66
N LEU A 176 17.34 -9.39 -16.85
CA LEU A 176 16.85 -8.07 -17.24
C LEU A 176 17.79 -7.00 -16.65
N LEU A 177 18.67 -6.44 -17.46
CA LEU A 177 19.65 -5.39 -17.09
C LEU A 177 19.03 -4.22 -16.28
N LYS A 178 17.74 -3.95 -16.44
CA LYS A 178 17.00 -2.91 -15.70
C LYS A 178 16.72 -3.22 -14.22
N LEU A 179 16.84 -4.49 -13.80
CA LEU A 179 16.56 -4.93 -12.42
C LEU A 179 17.84 -5.16 -11.61
N GLU A 180 19.01 -5.06 -12.22
CA GLU A 180 20.27 -5.31 -11.51
C GLU A 180 20.48 -4.34 -10.34
N GLY A 181 20.22 -3.04 -10.56
CA GLY A 181 20.28 -2.04 -9.50
C GLY A 181 19.27 -2.29 -8.37
N PHE A 182 18.11 -2.88 -8.69
CA PHE A 182 17.12 -3.25 -7.67
C PHE A 182 17.70 -4.37 -6.80
N TYR A 183 18.21 -5.45 -7.38
CA TYR A 183 18.84 -6.54 -6.60
C TYR A 183 20.07 -6.10 -5.80
N ASN A 184 20.86 -5.15 -6.32
CA ASN A 184 22.02 -4.62 -5.62
C ASN A 184 21.61 -3.85 -4.36
N TYR A 185 20.54 -3.05 -4.42
CA TYR A 185 19.98 -2.38 -3.24
C TYR A 185 19.60 -3.38 -2.13
N PHE A 186 18.92 -4.49 -2.47
CA PHE A 186 18.58 -5.51 -1.45
C PHE A 186 19.84 -6.15 -0.86
N ARG A 187 20.88 -6.39 -1.67
CA ARG A 187 22.13 -6.95 -1.17
C ARG A 187 22.81 -5.99 -0.20
N GLU A 188 22.93 -4.71 -0.55
CA GLU A 188 23.57 -3.72 0.30
C GLU A 188 22.78 -3.46 1.58
N PHE A 189 21.45 -3.55 1.53
CA PHE A 189 20.60 -3.40 2.72
C PHE A 189 20.70 -4.58 3.70
N PHE A 190 20.94 -5.81 3.22
CA PHE A 190 20.99 -7.02 4.04
C PHE A 190 22.41 -7.50 4.39
N ASN A 191 23.45 -6.88 3.84
CA ASN A 191 24.86 -7.12 4.18
C ASN A 191 25.31 -6.19 5.31
#